data_AF-M3I1J8-F1
#
_entry.id   AF-M3I1J8-F1
#
_cell.length_a   1.000
_cell.length_b   1.000
_cell.length_c   1.000
_cell.angle_alpha   90.00
_cell.angle_beta   90.00
_cell.angle_gamma   90.00
#
_symmetry.space_group_name_H-M   'P 1'
#
loop_
_entity.id
_entity.type
_entity.pdbx_description
1 polymer ?
#
loop_
_entity_poly.entity_id
_entity_poly.type
_entity_poly.pdbx_seq_one_letter_code
_entity_poly.pdbx_strand_id
1 'polypeptide(L)'
;MRNRKKVIIVILLVATITYLKYGIDHTHIHASSKIEYSVIQKPTDPPKDKPIKVIVSDGGKFCYGPNFSGGESYIIIEQCWQMHVMNARYDVFQRISYNINNTWLCITAPEKVIKAEETWDYVHLRPCTINDPLQRWIIKNNSFLD
;
A
#
# COMPACT_ATOMS: atom_id res chain seq x y z
N MET A 1 -59.42 -4.19 -45.17
CA MET A 1 -57.94 -4.22 -44.97
C MET A 1 -57.25 -2.85 -44.85
N ARG A 2 -57.80 -1.74 -45.37
CA ARG A 2 -57.14 -0.41 -45.40
C ARG A 2 -57.11 0.33 -44.05
N ASN A 3 -58.15 0.21 -43.21
CA ASN A 3 -58.22 0.90 -41.92
C ASN A 3 -57.36 0.23 -40.82
N ARG A 4 -57.17 -1.10 -40.86
CA ARG A 4 -56.34 -1.83 -39.90
C ARG A 4 -54.86 -1.47 -39.99
N LYS A 5 -54.34 -1.25 -41.21
CA LYS A 5 -52.96 -0.77 -41.44
C LYS A 5 -52.76 0.67 -40.91
N LYS A 6 -53.75 1.56 -41.09
CA LYS A 6 -53.69 2.93 -40.56
C LYS A 6 -53.62 2.96 -39.04
N VAL A 7 -54.41 2.12 -38.36
CA VAL A 7 -54.41 2.03 -36.88
C VAL A 7 -53.06 1.52 -36.37
N ILE A 8 -52.46 0.52 -37.02
CA ILE A 8 -51.13 0.00 -36.62
C ILE A 8 -50.03 1.06 -36.78
N ILE A 9 -50.07 1.85 -37.86
CA ILE A 9 -49.11 2.94 -38.09
C ILE A 9 -49.24 4.03 -37.01
N VAL A 10 -50.47 4.37 -36.62
CA VAL A 10 -50.70 5.35 -35.55
C VAL A 10 -50.17 4.84 -34.21
N ILE A 11 -50.39 3.57 -33.87
CA ILE A 11 -49.88 2.97 -32.64
C ILE A 11 -48.34 2.98 -32.62
N LEU A 12 -47.69 2.62 -33.73
CA LEU A 12 -46.24 2.64 -33.86
C LEU A 12 -45.68 4.06 -33.68
N LEU A 13 -46.30 5.07 -34.30
CA LEU A 13 -45.89 6.47 -34.17
C LEU A 13 -46.00 6.97 -32.72
N VAL A 14 -47.11 6.66 -32.05
CA VAL A 14 -47.31 7.05 -30.64
C VAL A 14 -46.27 6.35 -29.75
N ALA A 15 -46.01 5.06 -29.96
CA ALA A 15 -45.02 4.31 -29.20
C ALA A 15 -43.59 4.87 -29.37
N THR A 16 -43.18 5.24 -30.59
CA THR A 16 -41.87 5.84 -30.85
C THR A 16 -41.73 7.23 -30.23
N ILE A 17 -42.78 8.05 -30.26
CA ILE A 17 -42.78 9.38 -29.64
C ILE A 17 -42.70 9.24 -28.12
N THR A 18 -43.40 8.29 -27.51
CA THR A 18 -43.30 8.04 -26.07
C THR A 18 -41.92 7.49 -25.69
N TYR A 19 -41.32 6.63 -26.51
CA TYR A 19 -39.98 6.09 -26.26
C TYR A 19 -38.91 7.18 -26.34
N LEU A 20 -38.99 8.09 -27.31
CA LEU A 20 -38.12 9.27 -27.40
C LEU A 20 -38.34 10.26 -26.25
N LYS A 21 -39.58 10.39 -25.74
CA LYS A 21 -39.92 11.32 -24.66
C LYS A 21 -39.51 10.80 -23.26
N TYR A 22 -39.48 9.49 -23.06
CA TYR A 22 -39.04 8.84 -21.81
C TYR A 22 -37.59 8.32 -21.86
N GLY A 23 -36.97 8.21 -23.04
CA GLY A 23 -35.62 7.69 -23.25
C GLY A 23 -34.51 8.75 -23.17
N ILE A 24 -34.84 10.01 -22.90
CA ILE A 24 -33.88 11.09 -22.69
C ILE A 24 -34.18 11.76 -21.35
N ASP A 25 -34.06 10.99 -20.27
CA ASP A 25 -33.70 11.54 -18.96
C ASP A 25 -32.23 11.21 -18.72
N HIS A 26 -31.38 11.83 -19.53
CA HIS A 26 -30.02 12.05 -19.09
C HIS A 26 -30.12 13.22 -18.12
N THR A 27 -30.27 12.90 -16.84
CA THR A 27 -29.80 13.76 -15.76
C THR A 27 -28.34 14.06 -16.03
N HIS A 28 -28.08 15.07 -16.85
CA HIS A 28 -26.81 15.77 -16.91
C HIS A 28 -26.73 16.50 -15.58
N ILE A 29 -26.32 15.76 -14.55
CA ILE A 29 -25.78 16.35 -13.35
C ILE A 29 -24.57 17.14 -13.84
N HIS A 30 -24.79 18.42 -14.09
CA HIS A 30 -23.73 19.39 -14.25
C HIS A 30 -23.07 19.44 -12.86
N ALA A 31 -22.12 18.55 -12.63
CA ALA A 31 -21.21 18.64 -11.51
C ALA A 31 -20.43 19.94 -11.71
N SER A 32 -21.00 21.04 -11.22
CA SER A 32 -20.31 22.31 -11.08
C SER A 32 -19.18 22.05 -10.08
N SER A 33 -18.00 21.71 -10.59
CA SER A 33 -16.74 21.65 -9.85
C SER A 33 -16.39 23.06 -9.39
N LYS A 34 -17.10 23.55 -8.37
CA LYS A 34 -16.73 24.79 -7.69
C LYS A 34 -15.80 24.42 -6.54
N ILE A 35 -14.63 25.03 -6.63
CA ILE A 35 -13.49 25.04 -5.70
C ILE A 35 -12.54 23.84 -5.93
N GLU A 36 -11.73 23.96 -6.99
CA GLU A 36 -10.38 23.41 -6.96
C GLU A 36 -9.61 24.15 -5.87
N TYR A 37 -9.66 23.65 -4.64
CA TYR A 37 -8.54 23.84 -3.74
C TYR A 37 -7.42 22.98 -4.31
N SER A 38 -6.59 23.54 -5.20
CA SER A 38 -5.30 22.93 -5.51
C SER A 38 -4.47 23.03 -4.23
N VAL A 39 -4.59 22.04 -3.34
CA VAL A 39 -3.62 21.89 -2.25
C VAL A 39 -2.31 21.62 -2.97
N ILE A 40 -1.46 22.65 -3.02
CA ILE A 40 -0.11 22.53 -3.55
C ILE A 40 0.59 21.50 -2.66
N GLN A 41 0.71 20.28 -3.15
CA GLN A 41 1.44 19.23 -2.46
C GLN A 41 2.91 19.61 -2.54
N LYS A 42 3.47 20.08 -1.41
CA LYS A 42 4.91 20.22 -1.30
C LYS A 42 5.51 18.82 -1.38
N PRO A 43 6.49 18.58 -2.27
CA PRO A 43 7.20 17.31 -2.31
C PRO A 43 7.77 16.99 -0.93
N THR A 44 7.67 15.74 -0.52
CA THR A 44 8.31 15.25 0.70
C THR A 44 9.82 15.47 0.60
N ASP A 45 10.47 15.71 1.74
CA ASP A 45 11.93 15.74 1.79
C ASP A 45 12.50 14.43 1.19
N PRO A 46 13.66 14.51 0.50
CA PRO A 46 14.31 13.32 0.00
C PRO A 46 14.61 12.36 1.16
N PRO A 47 14.36 11.05 0.96
CA PRO A 47 14.53 10.06 2.01
C PRO A 47 16.00 9.93 2.41
N LYS A 48 16.25 9.76 3.72
CA LYS A 48 17.59 9.64 4.31
C LYS A 48 17.90 8.18 4.60
N ASP A 49 17.94 7.37 3.56
CA ASP A 49 18.16 5.93 3.68
C ASP A 49 19.56 5.64 4.23
N LYS A 50 19.64 4.80 5.27
CA LYS A 50 20.90 4.47 5.97
C LYS A 50 20.85 3.06 6.52
N PRO A 51 22.01 2.41 6.75
CA PRO A 51 22.04 1.12 7.43
C PRO A 51 21.53 1.28 8.87
N ILE A 52 20.78 0.29 9.33
CA ILE A 52 20.25 0.29 10.71
C ILE A 52 21.33 -0.28 11.61
N LYS A 53 21.86 0.57 12.50
CA LYS A 53 22.81 0.18 13.53
C LYS A 53 22.06 -0.28 14.77
N VAL A 54 22.53 -1.36 15.36
CA VAL A 54 21.98 -1.90 16.61
C VAL A 54 23.06 -2.03 17.66
N ILE A 55 22.66 -1.80 18.90
CA ILE A 55 23.47 -2.02 20.09
C ILE A 55 22.82 -3.17 20.82
N VAL A 56 23.51 -4.30 20.90
CA VAL A 56 23.02 -5.49 21.61
C VAL A 56 23.28 -5.35 23.12
N SER A 57 22.69 -6.23 23.93
CA SER A 57 22.69 -6.14 25.39
C SER A 57 24.09 -6.10 26.03
N ASP A 58 25.11 -6.69 25.39
CA ASP A 58 26.49 -6.68 25.87
C ASP A 58 27.29 -5.41 25.43
N GLY A 59 26.63 -4.46 24.77
CA GLY A 59 27.24 -3.23 24.24
C GLY A 59 27.89 -3.39 22.87
N GLY A 60 27.86 -4.59 22.28
CA GLY A 60 28.31 -4.84 20.91
C GLY A 60 27.54 -3.99 19.88
N LYS A 61 28.26 -3.49 18.87
CA LYS A 61 27.70 -2.62 17.82
C LYS A 61 27.67 -3.39 16.51
N PHE A 62 26.48 -3.56 15.97
CA PHE A 62 26.23 -4.35 14.76
C PHE A 62 25.27 -3.61 13.84
N CYS A 63 24.97 -4.21 12.69
CA CYS A 63 23.96 -3.72 11.77
C CYS A 63 22.98 -4.84 11.42
N TYR A 64 21.77 -4.44 11.06
CA TYR A 64 20.81 -5.35 10.44
C TYR A 64 21.12 -5.54 8.94
N GLY A 65 21.15 -6.79 8.52
CA GLY A 65 21.30 -7.19 7.12
C GLY A 65 20.15 -8.11 6.68
N PRO A 66 19.55 -7.85 5.51
CA PRO A 66 18.68 -8.81 4.82
C PRO A 66 19.42 -10.10 4.45
N ASN A 67 18.88 -11.25 4.85
CA ASN A 67 19.37 -12.55 4.42
C ASN A 67 18.25 -13.36 3.75
N PHE A 68 18.61 -14.11 2.71
CA PHE A 68 17.70 -14.92 1.90
C PHE A 68 18.20 -16.35 1.91
N SER A 69 17.43 -17.27 2.50
CA SER A 69 17.82 -18.67 2.63
C SER A 69 16.59 -19.56 2.73
N GLY A 70 16.64 -20.74 2.11
CA GLY A 70 15.56 -21.72 2.20
C GLY A 70 14.22 -21.27 1.62
N GLY A 71 14.21 -20.29 0.70
CA GLY A 71 12.98 -19.70 0.15
C GLY A 71 12.36 -18.63 1.04
N GLU A 72 12.96 -18.34 2.18
CA GLU A 72 12.52 -17.29 3.11
C GLU A 72 13.52 -16.14 3.17
N SER A 73 13.06 -15.02 3.72
CA SER A 73 13.89 -13.85 3.95
C SER A 73 13.69 -13.30 5.34
N TYR A 74 14.79 -13.03 6.02
CA TYR A 74 14.83 -12.60 7.41
C TYR A 74 15.91 -11.55 7.63
N ILE A 75 15.77 -10.79 8.72
CA ILE A 75 16.79 -9.86 9.17
C ILE A 75 17.77 -10.58 10.11
N ILE A 76 19.06 -10.44 9.83
CA ILE A 76 20.15 -10.92 10.69
C ILE A 76 20.92 -9.76 11.31
N ILE A 77 21.58 -10.04 12.43
CA ILE A 77 22.55 -9.14 13.06
C ILE A 77 23.94 -9.56 12.61
N GLU A 78 24.68 -8.66 11.98
CA GLU A 78 26.04 -8.93 11.51
C GLU A 78 26.94 -7.69 11.63
N GLN A 79 28.23 -7.86 11.34
CA GLN A 79 29.16 -6.74 11.36
C GLN A 79 28.77 -5.71 10.28
N CYS A 80 28.84 -4.42 10.61
CA CYS A 80 28.36 -3.35 9.71
C CYS A 80 29.09 -3.24 8.36
N TRP A 81 30.23 -3.93 8.20
CA TRP A 81 31.00 -3.99 6.94
C TRP A 81 30.69 -5.24 6.10
N GLN A 82 29.78 -6.10 6.53
CA GLN A 82 29.39 -7.28 5.76
C GLN A 82 28.56 -6.90 4.54
N MET A 83 28.60 -7.75 3.53
CA MET A 83 27.99 -7.50 2.23
C MET A 83 26.46 -7.40 2.24
N HIS A 84 25.78 -8.02 3.20
CA HIS A 84 24.32 -7.97 3.28
C HIS A 84 23.81 -6.66 3.91
N VAL A 85 24.67 -5.92 4.62
CA VAL A 85 24.30 -4.65 5.25
C VAL A 85 24.08 -3.60 4.16
N MET A 86 22.86 -3.08 4.10
CA MET A 86 22.45 -2.11 3.10
C MET A 86 21.55 -1.02 3.71
N ASN A 87 21.31 0.04 2.93
CA ASN A 87 20.50 1.15 3.39
C ASN A 87 19.04 0.74 3.54
N ALA A 88 18.46 1.05 4.70
CA ALA A 88 17.05 0.92 4.97
C ALA A 88 16.37 2.30 4.97
N ARG A 89 15.08 2.30 4.67
CA ARG A 89 14.19 3.46 4.75
C ARG A 89 13.19 3.27 5.88
N TYR A 90 13.09 4.25 6.76
CA TYR A 90 11.93 4.43 7.63
C TYR A 90 11.02 5.49 7.02
N ASP A 91 9.82 5.10 6.60
CA ASP A 91 8.92 5.95 5.83
C ASP A 91 7.77 6.56 6.66
N VAL A 92 6.97 7.43 6.03
CA VAL A 92 5.82 8.11 6.65
C VAL A 92 4.69 7.16 7.06
N PHE A 93 4.70 5.92 6.56
CA PHE A 93 3.75 4.87 6.94
C PHE A 93 4.28 4.03 8.11
N GLN A 94 5.39 4.47 8.73
CA GLN A 94 6.05 3.79 9.85
C GLN A 94 6.59 2.41 9.46
N ARG A 95 6.95 2.22 8.18
CA ARG A 95 7.53 0.96 7.72
C ARG A 95 9.03 1.09 7.61
N ILE A 96 9.72 0.00 7.91
CA ILE A 96 11.16 -0.13 7.70
C ILE A 96 11.36 -1.03 6.49
N SER A 97 12.04 -0.53 5.46
CA SER A 97 12.12 -1.21 4.18
C SER A 97 13.50 -1.17 3.54
N TYR A 98 13.77 -2.19 2.74
CA TYR A 98 14.98 -2.35 1.94
C TYR A 98 14.60 -2.42 0.46
N ASN A 99 15.33 -1.71 -0.39
CA ASN A 99 15.17 -1.82 -1.83
C ASN A 99 16.16 -2.85 -2.38
N ILE A 100 15.64 -4.02 -2.76
CA ILE A 100 16.41 -5.17 -3.23
C ILE A 100 15.88 -5.52 -4.61
N ASN A 101 16.76 -5.49 -5.63
CA ASN A 101 16.39 -5.76 -7.02
C ASN A 101 15.17 -4.93 -7.48
N ASN A 102 15.18 -3.64 -7.18
CA ASN A 102 14.11 -2.71 -7.54
C ASN A 102 12.74 -3.02 -6.90
N THR A 103 12.74 -3.81 -5.83
CA THR A 103 11.55 -4.18 -5.05
C THR A 103 11.72 -3.72 -3.61
N TRP A 104 10.70 -3.03 -3.08
CA TRP A 104 10.67 -2.65 -1.67
C TRP A 104 10.17 -3.81 -0.82
N LEU A 105 11.05 -4.33 0.03
CA LEU A 105 10.73 -5.35 1.01
C LEU A 105 10.70 -4.71 2.40
N CYS A 106 9.61 -4.92 3.12
CA CYS A 106 9.35 -4.36 4.43
C CYS A 106 9.63 -5.41 5.51
N ILE A 107 10.25 -4.96 6.59
CA ILE A 107 10.37 -5.72 7.83
C ILE A 107 8.95 -6.00 8.35
N THR A 108 8.63 -7.26 8.55
CA THR A 108 7.28 -7.75 8.88
C THR A 108 7.33 -8.57 10.15
N ALA A 109 6.57 -8.15 11.15
CA ALA A 109 6.45 -8.82 12.43
C ALA A 109 5.88 -10.25 12.24
N PRO A 110 6.41 -11.24 12.97
CA PRO A 110 5.90 -12.60 12.91
C PRO A 110 4.52 -12.71 13.55
N GLU A 111 3.51 -13.02 12.74
CA GLU A 111 2.10 -13.02 13.15
C GLU A 111 1.82 -13.91 14.37
N LYS A 112 2.47 -15.07 14.46
CA LYS A 112 2.32 -16.00 15.60
C LYS A 112 2.80 -15.41 16.92
N VAL A 113 3.86 -14.60 16.90
CA VAL A 113 4.37 -13.92 18.10
C VAL A 113 3.38 -12.83 18.53
N ILE A 114 2.87 -12.06 17.56
CA ILE A 114 1.87 -11.02 17.82
C ILE A 114 0.57 -11.61 18.39
N LYS A 115 0.20 -12.83 17.96
CA LYS A 115 -0.95 -13.58 18.50
C LYS A 115 -0.65 -14.35 19.78
N ALA A 116 0.57 -14.26 20.32
CA ALA A 116 1.03 -15.01 21.48
C ALA A 116 0.91 -16.55 21.35
N GLU A 117 0.96 -17.06 20.12
CA GLU A 117 1.03 -18.50 19.82
C GLU A 117 2.47 -19.01 19.96
N GLU A 118 3.46 -18.15 19.72
CA GLU A 118 4.89 -18.41 19.86
C GLU A 118 5.54 -17.30 20.69
N THR A 119 6.62 -17.62 21.41
CA THR A 119 7.31 -16.64 22.27
C THR A 119 8.36 -15.82 21.54
N TRP A 120 8.86 -16.33 20.40
CA TRP A 120 9.84 -15.66 19.56
C TRP A 120 9.77 -16.23 18.14
N ASP A 121 10.15 -15.41 17.16
CA ASP A 121 10.37 -15.83 15.78
C ASP A 121 11.26 -14.77 15.09
N TYR A 122 11.76 -15.08 13.91
CA TYR A 122 12.49 -14.13 13.08
C TYR A 122 11.54 -13.08 12.50
N VAL A 123 12.07 -11.87 12.33
CA VAL A 123 11.37 -10.83 11.58
C VAL A 123 11.66 -11.02 10.11
N HIS A 124 10.61 -11.16 9.32
CA HIS A 124 10.70 -11.50 7.91
C HIS A 124 10.71 -10.28 7.01
N LEU A 125 11.26 -10.43 5.81
CA LEU A 125 11.08 -9.46 4.74
C LEU A 125 9.94 -9.91 3.82
N ARG A 126 8.97 -9.04 3.58
CA ARG A 126 7.84 -9.28 2.66
C ARG A 126 7.64 -8.07 1.76
N PRO A 127 7.03 -8.21 0.58
CA PRO A 127 6.66 -7.07 -0.24
C PRO A 127 5.90 -6.01 0.56
N CYS A 128 6.29 -4.75 0.42
CA CYS A 128 5.70 -3.67 1.19
C CYS A 128 4.22 -3.44 0.85
N THR A 129 3.37 -3.41 1.87
CA THR A 129 1.93 -3.14 1.78
C THR A 129 1.59 -1.90 2.62
N ILE A 130 0.63 -1.07 2.20
CA ILE A 130 0.30 0.19 2.91
C ILE A 130 -0.57 -0.07 4.15
N ASN A 131 -1.45 -1.06 4.05
CA ASN A 131 -2.48 -1.39 5.03
C ASN A 131 -2.16 -2.64 5.86
N ASP A 132 -0.94 -3.17 5.76
CA ASP A 132 -0.51 -4.30 6.57
C ASP A 132 -0.01 -3.79 7.94
N PRO A 133 -0.72 -4.12 9.05
CA PRO A 133 -0.29 -3.68 10.37
C PRO A 133 1.01 -4.35 10.83
N LEU A 134 1.32 -5.56 10.35
CA LEU A 134 2.54 -6.29 10.73
C LEU A 134 3.81 -5.63 10.17
N GLN A 135 3.67 -4.70 9.22
CA GLN A 135 4.79 -3.96 8.63
C GLN A 135 5.02 -2.59 9.27
N ARG A 136 4.24 -2.23 10.30
CA ARG A 136 4.36 -0.95 10.99
C ARG A 136 5.17 -1.11 12.26
N TRP A 137 6.12 -0.19 12.45
CA TRP A 137 7.07 -0.21 13.54
C TRP A 137 7.10 1.15 14.21
N ILE A 138 6.78 1.20 15.50
CA ILE A 138 6.92 2.42 16.29
C ILE A 138 8.34 2.47 16.83
N ILE A 139 9.13 3.46 16.41
CA ILE A 139 10.49 3.65 16.92
C ILE A 139 10.44 4.54 18.16
N LYS A 140 10.81 4.00 19.31
CA LYS A 140 10.91 4.75 20.57
C LYS A 140 12.19 4.35 21.32
N ASN A 141 12.90 5.33 21.86
CA ASN A 141 14.14 5.11 22.63
C ASN A 141 15.17 4.24 21.90
N ASN A 142 15.29 4.39 20.57
CA ASN A 142 16.16 3.59 19.70
C ASN A 142 15.82 2.08 19.68
N SER A 143 14.58 1.71 20.01
CA SER A 143 14.07 0.35 19.91
C SER A 143 12.83 0.31 19.02
N PHE A 144 12.61 -0.85 18.40
CA PHE A 144 11.35 -1.14 17.71
C PHE A 144 10.33 -1.58 18.74
N LEU A 145 9.16 -0.95 18.68
CA LEU A 145 7.97 -1.37 19.39
C LEU A 145 6.95 -1.85 18.36
N ASP A 146 6.33 -2.99 18.69
CA ASP A 146 5.18 -3.61 18.04
C ASP A 146 3.85 -3.08 18.61
#